data_AF-A0A7D9IHW9-F1
#
_entry.id   AF-A0A7D9IHW9-F1
#
_cell.length_a   1.000
_cell.length_b   1.000
_cell.length_c   1.000
_cell.angle_alpha   90.00
_cell.angle_beta   90.00
_cell.angle_gamma   90.00
#
_symmetry.space_group_name_H-M   'P 1'
#
loop_
_entity.id
_entity.type
_entity.pdbx_description
1 polymer ?
#
loop_
_entity_poly.entity_id
_entity_poly.type
_entity_poly.pdbx_seq_one_letter_code
_entity_poly.pdbx_strand_id
1 'polypeptide(L)'
;MQPLGKTPNAAKIEGRPWQQELNGFLLQYRTTPHSTTEVPPAKLLFNRTVKGKLPVLQKRNIINRHRQSCQNEDSKKEYNKKYADKKRNVKKSDIKVGDRVLVKQQKQNKLTSQYSEVPYTITNRQHSRITARNKYGHIITRNISHFKPLQTNNKVDTDDEDDDSTVNNNDNGQNKANHTDRGNNEPSIRKSSRNTKRPERYGQPLLWQRVKKKGSDVV
;
A
#
# COMPACT_ATOMS: atom_id res chain seq x y z
N MET A 1 -7.35 -14.14 7.80
CA MET A 1 -7.47 -15.57 7.43
C MET A 1 -8.13 -15.69 6.04
N GLN A 2 -7.34 -15.58 4.97
CA GLN A 2 -7.83 -15.65 3.59
C GLN A 2 -8.39 -17.03 3.14
N PRO A 3 -8.01 -18.19 3.72
CA PRO A 3 -8.49 -19.48 3.23
C PRO A 3 -9.77 -20.00 3.91
N LEU A 4 -10.27 -19.37 4.99
CA LEU A 4 -11.44 -19.88 5.72
C LEU A 4 -12.69 -20.00 4.85
N GLY A 5 -12.98 -18.98 4.03
CA GLY A 5 -14.11 -19.04 3.09
C GLY A 5 -13.85 -19.93 1.88
N LYS A 6 -12.58 -20.25 1.58
CA LYS A 6 -12.20 -21.07 0.44
C LYS A 6 -12.42 -22.56 0.72
N THR A 7 -12.17 -23.02 1.95
CA THR A 7 -12.31 -24.43 2.33
C THR A 7 -13.74 -24.96 2.10
N PRO A 8 -14.83 -24.31 2.57
CA PRO A 8 -16.18 -24.79 2.28
C PRO A 8 -16.54 -24.75 0.80
N ASN A 9 -16.08 -23.74 0.06
CA ASN A 9 -16.35 -23.62 -1.38
C ASN A 9 -15.63 -24.71 -2.19
N ALA A 10 -14.37 -25.01 -1.85
CA ALA A 10 -13.63 -26.11 -2.45
C ALA A 10 -14.30 -27.46 -2.15
N ALA A 11 -14.69 -27.70 -0.89
CA ALA A 11 -15.40 -28.91 -0.50
C ALA A 11 -16.71 -29.10 -1.28
N LYS A 12 -17.48 -28.03 -1.51
CA LYS A 12 -18.69 -28.08 -2.34
C LYS A 12 -18.39 -28.48 -3.79
N ILE A 13 -17.33 -27.94 -4.39
CA ILE A 13 -16.90 -28.28 -5.76
C ILE A 13 -16.43 -29.74 -5.83
N GLU A 14 -15.73 -30.21 -4.81
CA GLU A 14 -15.23 -31.59 -4.68
C GLU A 14 -16.32 -32.60 -4.27
N GLY A 15 -17.55 -32.16 -3.96
CA GLY A 15 -18.63 -33.03 -3.48
C GLY A 15 -18.44 -33.58 -2.07
N ARG A 16 -17.55 -32.97 -1.27
CA ARG A 16 -17.24 -33.39 0.11
C ARG A 16 -18.12 -32.68 1.15
N PRO A 17 -18.35 -33.28 2.33
CA PRO A 17 -19.06 -32.62 3.42
C PRO A 17 -18.27 -31.41 3.93
N TRP A 18 -18.70 -30.22 3.53
CA TRP A 18 -18.00 -28.95 3.81
C TRP A 18 -17.79 -28.67 5.31
N GLN A 19 -18.70 -29.13 6.18
CA GLN A 19 -18.59 -28.96 7.63
C GLN A 19 -17.39 -29.73 8.19
N GLN A 20 -17.14 -30.94 7.70
CA GLN A 20 -16.03 -31.77 8.13
C GLN A 20 -14.70 -31.18 7.68
N GLU A 21 -14.63 -30.73 6.42
CA GLU A 21 -13.45 -30.04 5.87
C GLU A 21 -13.15 -28.73 6.62
N LEU A 22 -14.19 -27.96 6.94
CA LEU A 22 -14.07 -26.76 7.75
C LEU A 22 -13.53 -27.06 9.15
N ASN A 23 -14.05 -28.09 9.82
CA ASN A 23 -13.57 -28.52 11.13
C ASN A 23 -12.10 -28.97 11.08
N GLY A 24 -11.72 -29.71 10.05
CA GLY A 24 -10.33 -30.11 9.79
C GLY A 24 -9.41 -28.91 9.60
N PHE A 25 -9.82 -27.95 8.77
CA PHE A 25 -9.08 -26.70 8.57
C PHE A 25 -8.93 -25.90 9.87
N LEU A 26 -10.00 -25.75 10.64
CA LEU A 26 -9.98 -25.00 11.90
C LEU A 26 -9.08 -25.67 12.94
N LEU A 27 -9.05 -27.00 13.01
CA LEU A 27 -8.11 -27.74 13.86
C LEU A 27 -6.66 -27.45 13.47
N GLN A 28 -6.34 -27.48 12.17
CA GLN A 28 -5.00 -27.17 11.67
C GLN A 28 -4.60 -25.72 12.00
N TYR A 29 -5.50 -24.77 11.79
CA TYR A 29 -5.27 -23.36 12.11
C TYR A 29 -4.99 -23.14 13.60
N ARG A 30 -5.74 -23.81 14.48
CA ARG A 30 -5.59 -23.72 15.94
C ARG A 30 -4.28 -24.30 16.46
N THR A 31 -3.76 -25.33 15.80
CA THR A 31 -2.58 -26.10 16.22
C THR A 31 -1.27 -25.64 15.57
N THR A 32 -1.35 -24.94 14.43
CA THR A 32 -0.17 -24.43 13.70
C THR A 32 0.28 -23.08 14.26
N PRO A 33 1.59 -22.85 14.46
CA PRO A 33 2.12 -21.53 14.79
C PRO A 33 1.72 -20.46 13.76
N HIS A 34 1.21 -19.32 14.22
CA HIS A 34 0.85 -18.22 13.32
C HIS A 34 2.10 -17.40 12.93
N SER A 35 2.18 -16.91 11.70
CA SER A 35 3.40 -16.26 11.17
C SER A 35 3.80 -14.96 11.86
N THR A 36 2.88 -14.30 12.56
CA THR A 36 3.15 -13.08 13.32
C THR A 36 3.54 -13.36 14.77
N THR A 37 2.78 -14.23 15.44
CA THR A 37 2.96 -14.48 16.88
C THR A 37 3.91 -15.64 17.15
N GLU A 38 4.17 -16.50 16.16
CA GLU A 38 4.96 -17.74 16.23
C GLU A 38 4.42 -18.77 17.24
N VAL A 39 3.24 -18.51 17.80
CA VAL A 39 2.57 -19.37 18.77
C VAL A 39 1.21 -19.80 18.20
N PRO A 40 0.81 -21.07 18.35
CA PRO A 40 -0.51 -21.53 17.91
C PRO A 40 -1.65 -20.80 18.63
N PRO A 41 -2.73 -20.41 17.94
CA PRO A 41 -3.87 -19.71 18.55
C PRO A 41 -4.49 -20.45 19.74
N ALA A 42 -4.68 -21.76 19.64
CA ALA A 42 -5.26 -22.53 20.74
C ALA A 42 -4.30 -22.62 21.95
N LYS A 43 -2.99 -22.53 21.72
CA LYS A 43 -2.01 -22.50 22.80
C LYS A 43 -2.06 -21.17 23.56
N LEU A 44 -2.28 -20.05 22.88
CA LEU A 44 -2.45 -18.75 23.53
C LEU A 44 -3.74 -18.70 24.36
N LEU A 45 -4.84 -19.25 23.84
CA LEU A 45 -6.14 -19.21 24.52
C LEU A 45 -6.24 -20.17 25.70
N PHE A 46 -5.82 -21.42 25.53
CA PHE A 46 -6.01 -22.47 26.54
C PHE A 46 -4.77 -22.73 27.39
N ASN A 47 -3.68 -22.01 27.14
CA ASN A 47 -2.37 -22.19 27.77
C ASN A 47 -1.86 -23.64 27.76
N ARG A 48 -2.37 -24.47 26.83
CA ARG A 48 -2.02 -25.88 26.62
C ARG A 48 -1.91 -26.16 25.13
N THR A 49 -1.10 -27.13 24.75
CA THR A 49 -1.06 -27.55 23.35
C THR A 49 -2.21 -28.51 23.06
N VAL A 50 -3.04 -28.16 22.09
CA VAL A 50 -4.03 -29.09 21.54
C VAL A 50 -3.29 -30.17 20.77
N LYS A 51 -3.60 -31.44 21.07
CA LYS A 51 -3.02 -32.58 20.37
C LYS A 51 -3.64 -32.67 18.98
N GLY A 52 -2.79 -32.64 17.96
CA GLY A 52 -3.20 -32.88 16.57
C GLY A 52 -3.23 -34.38 16.26
N LYS A 53 -3.26 -34.71 14.96
CA LYS A 53 -3.20 -36.11 14.49
C LYS A 53 -1.85 -36.77 14.75
N LEU A 54 -0.78 -35.98 14.88
CA LEU A 54 0.56 -36.49 15.15
C LEU A 54 0.79 -36.59 16.67
N PRO A 55 1.40 -37.69 17.15
CA PRO A 55 1.80 -37.80 18.55
C PRO A 55 2.90 -36.77 18.84
N VAL A 56 2.70 -35.93 19.85
CA VAL A 56 3.69 -34.95 20.28
C VAL A 56 4.33 -35.43 21.57
N LEU A 57 5.65 -35.69 21.52
CA LEU A 57 6.47 -35.96 22.70
C LEU A 57 6.72 -34.62 23.43
N GLN A 58 5.90 -34.29 24.42
CA GLN A 58 6.07 -33.06 25.18
C GLN A 58 6.71 -33.31 26.54
N LYS A 59 7.80 -32.58 26.82
CA LYS A 59 8.24 -32.32 28.19
C LYS A 59 7.21 -31.39 28.83
N ARG A 60 6.73 -31.72 30.04
CA ARG A 60 5.68 -30.99 30.81
C ARG A 60 6.16 -29.60 31.26
N ASN A 61 6.50 -28.72 30.33
CA ASN A 61 6.87 -27.33 30.63
C ASN A 61 5.72 -26.44 30.19
N ILE A 62 4.81 -26.12 31.14
CA ILE A 62 3.72 -25.16 30.95
C ILE A 62 4.36 -23.76 30.99
N ILE A 63 4.95 -23.36 29.87
CA ILE A 63 5.51 -22.00 29.72
C ILE A 63 4.41 -21.15 29.09
N ASN A 64 3.93 -20.16 29.84
CA ASN A 64 3.03 -19.14 29.32
C ASN A 64 3.79 -18.30 28.27
N ARG A 65 3.44 -18.50 26.99
CA ARG A 65 4.07 -17.81 25.86
C ARG A 65 3.37 -16.50 25.47
N HIS A 66 2.43 -16.02 26.29
CA HIS A 66 1.70 -14.79 26.00
C HIS A 66 2.65 -13.59 25.87
N ARG A 67 3.59 -13.44 26.81
CA ARG A 67 4.58 -12.34 26.76
C ARG A 67 5.43 -12.37 25.48
N GLN A 68 5.91 -13.55 25.09
CA GLN A 68 6.68 -13.72 23.85
C GLN A 68 5.82 -13.39 22.62
N SER A 69 4.56 -13.84 22.60
CA SER A 69 3.64 -13.54 21.52
C SER A 69 3.39 -12.04 21.36
N CYS A 70 3.23 -11.29 22.45
CA CYS A 70 3.08 -9.82 22.41
C CYS A 70 4.34 -9.15 21.83
N GLN A 71 5.53 -9.55 22.29
CA GLN A 71 6.80 -9.01 21.77
C GLN A 71 6.99 -9.28 20.27
N ASN A 72 6.65 -10.49 19.82
CA ASN A 72 6.68 -10.87 18.41
C ASN A 72 5.68 -10.03 17.58
N GLU A 73 4.47 -9.83 18.10
CA GLU A 73 3.44 -9.02 17.46
C GLU A 73 3.87 -7.56 17.33
N ASP A 74 4.42 -6.96 18.38
CA ASP A 74 4.91 -5.58 18.37
C ASP A 74 6.04 -5.40 17.35
N SER A 75 7.03 -6.30 17.36
CA SER A 75 8.13 -6.30 16.40
C SER A 75 7.64 -6.42 14.97
N LYS A 76 6.67 -7.31 14.71
CA LYS A 76 6.10 -7.50 13.37
C LYS A 76 5.23 -6.31 12.95
N LYS A 77 4.51 -5.69 13.88
CA LYS A 77 3.70 -4.48 13.64
C LYS A 77 4.60 -3.31 13.24
N GLU A 78 5.72 -3.11 13.91
CA GLU A 78 6.71 -2.10 13.54
C GLU A 78 7.33 -2.35 12.17
N TYR A 79 7.75 -3.59 11.90
CA TYR A 79 8.28 -3.98 10.60
C TYR A 79 7.27 -3.73 9.48
N ASN A 80 6.03 -4.20 9.67
CA ASN A 80 4.95 -4.05 8.70
C ASN A 80 4.61 -2.58 8.45
N LYS A 81 4.62 -1.75 9.50
CA LYS A 81 4.44 -0.29 9.39
C LYS A 81 5.55 0.32 8.54
N LYS A 82 6.82 0.09 8.90
CA LYS A 82 7.98 0.62 8.13
C LYS A 82 7.95 0.17 6.67
N TYR A 83 7.64 -1.10 6.42
CA TYR A 83 7.51 -1.64 5.07
C TYR A 83 6.36 -0.99 4.28
N ALA A 84 5.17 -0.88 4.88
CA ALA A 84 4.01 -0.28 4.23
C ALA A 84 4.22 1.21 3.95
N ASP A 85 4.77 1.96 4.92
CA ASP A 85 5.05 3.39 4.79
C ASP A 85 6.07 3.64 3.68
N LYS A 86 7.17 2.88 3.65
CA LYS A 86 8.18 2.95 2.58
C LYS A 86 7.59 2.58 1.22
N LYS A 87 6.85 1.47 1.13
CA LYS A 87 6.28 0.98 -0.13
C LYS A 87 5.23 1.93 -0.72
N ARG A 88 4.45 2.60 0.13
CA ARG A 88 3.41 3.56 -0.28
C ARG A 88 3.90 5.00 -0.31
N ASN A 89 5.17 5.25 0.01
CA ASN A 89 5.75 6.58 0.14
C ASN A 89 4.89 7.52 1.00
N VAL A 90 4.53 7.05 2.20
CA VAL A 90 3.62 7.76 3.11
C VAL A 90 4.27 9.05 3.60
N LYS A 91 3.60 10.18 3.38
CA LYS A 91 3.99 11.49 3.90
C LYS A 91 3.20 11.80 5.17
N LYS A 92 3.81 12.58 6.07
CA LYS A 92 3.11 13.11 7.25
C LYS A 92 2.05 14.13 6.80
N SER A 93 0.97 14.22 7.57
CA SER A 93 -0.14 15.13 7.28
C SER A 93 -0.01 16.42 8.10
N ASP A 94 -0.12 17.56 7.43
CA ASP A 94 0.06 18.88 8.04
C ASP A 94 -1.24 19.49 8.63
N ILE A 95 -2.36 18.78 8.49
CA ILE A 95 -3.69 19.25 8.92
C ILE A 95 -3.77 19.31 10.45
N LYS A 96 -4.07 20.49 11.00
CA LYS A 96 -4.17 20.77 12.44
C LYS A 96 -5.61 21.12 12.85
N VAL A 97 -5.82 21.19 14.17
CA VAL A 97 -7.08 21.69 14.73
C VAL A 97 -7.18 23.18 14.41
N GLY A 98 -8.36 23.65 14.00
CA GLY A 98 -8.58 25.01 13.53
C GLY A 98 -8.51 25.17 12.01
N ASP A 99 -7.89 24.24 11.28
CA ASP A 99 -7.79 24.34 9.82
C ASP A 99 -9.17 24.21 9.15
N ARG A 100 -9.32 24.94 8.04
CA ARG A 100 -10.50 24.85 7.17
C ARG A 100 -10.27 23.76 6.13
N VAL A 101 -11.22 22.84 6.03
CA VAL A 101 -11.13 21.66 5.17
C VAL A 101 -12.43 21.40 4.43
N LEU A 102 -12.33 20.81 3.24
CA LEU A 102 -13.47 20.25 2.52
C LEU A 102 -13.59 18.75 2.80
N VAL A 103 -14.82 18.24 2.86
CA VAL A 103 -15.10 16.84 3.17
C VAL A 103 -15.41 16.07 1.89
N LYS A 104 -14.83 14.89 1.73
CA LYS A 104 -15.10 14.01 0.60
C LYS A 104 -16.55 13.50 0.67
N GLN A 105 -17.32 13.74 -0.38
CA GLN A 105 -18.73 13.32 -0.46
C GLN A 105 -18.90 12.01 -1.24
N GLN A 106 -20.05 11.36 -1.05
CA GLN A 106 -20.40 10.19 -1.84
C GLN A 106 -20.74 10.62 -3.26
N LYS A 107 -20.20 9.91 -4.25
CA LYS A 107 -20.46 10.18 -5.67
C LYS A 107 -21.85 9.65 -6.02
N GLN A 108 -22.77 10.54 -6.40
CA GLN A 108 -24.13 10.16 -6.81
C GLN A 108 -24.23 9.97 -8.33
N ASN A 109 -23.62 10.86 -9.10
CA ASN A 109 -23.57 10.80 -10.56
C ASN A 109 -22.15 11.09 -11.10
N LYS A 110 -21.96 11.01 -12.42
CA LYS A 110 -20.63 11.23 -13.04
C LYS A 110 -20.10 12.66 -12.82
N LEU A 111 -21.00 13.64 -12.71
CA LEU A 111 -20.70 15.07 -12.58
C LEU A 111 -20.61 15.55 -11.12
N THR A 112 -20.86 14.68 -10.14
CA THR A 112 -20.81 15.05 -8.72
C THR A 112 -19.37 15.39 -8.35
N SER A 113 -19.16 16.57 -7.76
CA SER A 113 -17.87 16.97 -7.21
C SER A 113 -17.37 15.93 -6.20
N GLN A 114 -16.06 15.71 -6.12
CA GLN A 114 -15.50 14.77 -5.16
C GLN A 114 -15.63 15.25 -3.69
N TYR A 115 -15.70 16.56 -3.48
CA TYR A 115 -15.76 17.18 -2.15
C TYR A 115 -17.01 18.05 -2.02
N SER A 116 -17.56 18.12 -0.80
CA SER A 116 -18.66 19.03 -0.47
C SER A 116 -18.19 20.48 -0.59
N GLU A 117 -19.05 21.34 -1.13
CA GLU A 117 -18.75 22.77 -1.29
C GLU A 117 -18.62 23.49 0.06
N VAL A 118 -19.34 23.01 1.07
CA VAL A 118 -19.36 23.66 2.36
C VAL A 118 -18.07 23.34 3.14
N PRO A 119 -17.30 24.36 3.56
CA PRO A 119 -16.09 24.18 4.34
C PRO A 119 -16.43 23.83 5.80
N TYR A 120 -15.61 22.94 6.36
CA TYR A 120 -15.66 22.56 7.77
C TYR A 120 -14.41 23.06 8.48
N THR A 121 -14.55 23.44 9.73
CA THR A 121 -13.43 23.76 10.63
C THR A 121 -13.14 22.55 11.51
N ILE A 122 -11.86 22.16 11.60
CA ILE A 122 -11.48 21.03 12.46
C ILE A 122 -11.57 21.44 13.92
N THR A 123 -12.31 20.64 14.69
CA THR A 123 -12.52 20.84 16.14
C THR A 123 -11.64 19.93 16.99
N ASN A 124 -11.39 18.71 16.52
CA ASN A 124 -10.57 17.74 17.24
C ASN A 124 -9.84 16.82 16.26
N ARG A 125 -8.63 16.43 16.62
CA ARG A 125 -7.82 15.44 15.90
C ARG A 125 -7.28 14.40 16.88
N GLN A 126 -7.66 13.16 16.67
CA GLN A 126 -7.11 12.00 17.39
C GLN A 126 -6.43 11.06 16.38
N HIS A 127 -5.10 11.06 16.37
CA HIS A 127 -4.30 10.31 15.39
C HIS A 127 -4.67 10.67 13.94
N SER A 128 -5.27 9.72 13.21
CA SER A 128 -5.77 9.88 11.84
C SER A 128 -7.29 10.14 11.78
N ARG A 129 -7.98 10.17 12.92
CA ARG A 129 -9.41 10.48 13.02
C ARG A 129 -9.58 11.98 13.30
N ILE A 130 -10.33 12.65 12.44
CA ILE A 130 -10.62 14.09 12.52
C ILE A 130 -12.12 14.29 12.72
N THR A 131 -12.45 15.21 13.63
CA THR A 131 -13.81 15.71 13.83
C THR A 131 -13.86 17.17 13.39
N ALA A 132 -14.74 17.49 12.45
CA ALA A 132 -14.88 18.81 11.88
C ALA A 132 -16.33 19.29 11.96
N ARG A 133 -16.53 20.60 12.12
CA ARG A 133 -17.81 21.25 12.27
C ARG A 133 -18.03 22.27 11.15
N ASN A 134 -19.23 22.30 10.60
CA ASN A 134 -19.68 23.28 9.62
C ASN A 134 -20.21 24.55 10.31
N LYS A 135 -20.31 25.66 9.56
CA LYS A 135 -21.04 26.87 9.95
C LYS A 135 -22.49 26.59 10.38
N TYR A 136 -23.16 25.65 9.71
CA TYR A 136 -24.54 25.23 10.03
C TYR A 136 -24.64 24.30 11.25
N GLY A 137 -23.56 24.10 12.01
CA GLY A 137 -23.55 23.24 13.20
C GLY A 137 -23.41 21.73 12.91
N HIS A 138 -23.41 21.30 11.65
CA HIS A 138 -23.21 19.89 11.30
C HIS A 138 -21.80 19.41 11.66
N ILE A 139 -21.70 18.27 12.36
CA ILE A 139 -20.43 17.69 12.84
C ILE A 139 -20.18 16.36 12.15
N ILE A 140 -18.98 16.18 11.60
CA ILE A 140 -18.56 14.95 10.93
C ILE A 140 -17.27 14.43 11.55
N THR A 141 -17.20 13.13 11.77
CA THR A 141 -15.99 12.42 12.20
C THR A 141 -15.57 11.39 11.17
N ARG A 142 -14.38 11.55 10.56
CA ARG A 142 -13.84 10.64 9.53
C ARG A 142 -12.31 10.54 9.60
N ASN A 143 -11.73 9.64 8.79
CA ASN A 143 -10.28 9.57 8.61
C ASN A 143 -9.76 10.83 7.89
N ILE A 144 -8.55 11.27 8.21
CA ILE A 144 -7.86 12.42 7.63
C ILE A 144 -7.85 12.44 6.10
N SER A 145 -7.80 11.27 5.46
CA SER A 145 -7.83 11.13 3.99
C SER A 145 -9.14 11.57 3.35
N HIS A 146 -10.21 11.75 4.12
CA HIS A 146 -11.49 12.28 3.65
C HIS A 146 -11.55 13.82 3.69
N PHE A 147 -10.52 14.47 4.21
CA PHE A 147 -10.47 15.92 4.31
C PHE A 147 -9.42 16.47 3.37
N LYS A 148 -9.78 17.51 2.62
CA LYS A 148 -8.83 18.27 1.79
C LYS A 148 -8.62 19.64 2.44
N PRO A 149 -7.39 20.03 2.81
CA PRO A 149 -7.14 21.36 3.34
C PRO A 149 -7.46 22.41 2.30
N LEU A 150 -8.12 23.48 2.74
CA LEU A 150 -8.28 24.70 1.95
C LEU A 150 -7.02 25.52 2.14
N GLN A 151 -6.28 25.77 1.06
CA GLN A 151 -5.17 26.70 1.12
C GLN A 151 -5.74 28.10 1.27
N THR A 152 -5.56 28.70 2.44
CA THR A 152 -5.66 30.15 2.60
C THR A 152 -4.34 30.70 2.08
N ASN A 153 -4.35 31.33 0.91
CA ASN A 153 -3.19 32.02 0.37
C ASN A 153 -2.83 33.22 1.27
N ASN A 154 -2.12 32.94 2.36
CA ASN A 154 -1.33 33.91 3.13
C ASN A 154 0.12 33.42 3.15
N LYS A 155 0.64 33.00 2.00
CA LYS A 155 2.07 33.05 1.76
C LYS A 155 2.32 34.38 1.07
N VAL A 156 2.79 35.35 1.83
CA VAL A 156 3.52 36.48 1.26
C VAL A 156 4.84 35.86 0.84
N ASP A 157 4.96 35.54 -0.44
CA ASP A 157 6.23 35.16 -1.04
C ASP A 157 7.11 36.43 -0.93
N THR A 158 8.08 36.39 -0.02
CA THR A 158 9.16 37.37 0.00
C THR A 158 10.23 36.71 -0.85
N ASP A 159 10.34 37.16 -2.10
CA ASP A 159 11.37 36.74 -3.02
C ASP A 159 12.71 37.32 -2.52
N ASP A 160 13.42 36.57 -1.69
CA ASP A 160 14.85 36.80 -1.49
C ASP A 160 15.58 36.08 -2.64
N GLU A 161 15.99 36.86 -3.64
CA GLU A 161 16.94 36.43 -4.66
C GLU A 161 18.31 36.23 -4.02
N ASP A 162 18.70 34.98 -3.78
CA ASP A 162 20.10 34.62 -3.57
C ASP A 162 20.74 34.26 -4.92
N ASP A 163 21.44 35.27 -5.45
CA ASP A 163 22.52 35.17 -6.43
C ASP A 163 23.65 34.30 -5.87
N ASP A 164 23.92 33.14 -6.49
CA ASP A 164 25.23 32.50 -6.39
C ASP A 164 25.67 31.98 -7.76
N SER A 165 26.50 32.80 -8.40
CA SER A 165 27.20 32.52 -9.63
C SER A 165 28.52 31.81 -9.33
N THR A 166 28.56 30.49 -9.48
CA THR A 166 29.84 29.76 -9.63
C THR A 166 30.01 29.26 -11.05
N VAL A 167 30.75 30.07 -11.81
CA VAL A 167 31.42 29.76 -13.07
C VAL A 167 32.40 28.60 -12.85
N ASN A 168 32.34 27.58 -13.70
CA ASN A 168 33.53 26.80 -14.03
C ASN A 168 33.48 26.35 -15.49
N ASN A 169 34.32 27.02 -16.28
CA ASN A 169 34.63 26.73 -17.67
C ASN A 169 35.68 25.62 -17.77
N ASN A 170 35.80 25.11 -19.00
CA ASN A 170 36.83 24.25 -19.61
C ASN A 170 36.29 22.83 -19.90
N ASP A 171 36.39 22.25 -21.10
CA ASP A 171 36.92 22.77 -22.36
C ASP A 171 36.59 21.78 -23.49
N ASN A 172 36.58 22.33 -24.71
CA ASN A 172 36.91 21.71 -26.00
C ASN A 172 35.91 20.79 -26.76
N GLY A 173 35.24 21.41 -27.74
CA GLY A 173 35.62 21.22 -29.15
C GLY A 173 34.85 20.19 -29.98
N GLN A 174 33.90 20.66 -30.81
CA GLN A 174 33.95 20.57 -32.28
C GLN A 174 32.70 21.17 -32.94
N ASN A 175 32.94 22.15 -33.81
CA ASN A 175 31.99 22.85 -34.69
C ASN A 175 31.34 21.93 -35.73
N LYS A 176 30.10 22.22 -36.16
CA LYS A 176 29.71 22.49 -37.57
C LYS A 176 28.33 23.15 -37.68
N ALA A 177 28.17 23.90 -38.76
CA ALA A 177 27.22 24.97 -39.02
C ALA A 177 25.76 24.58 -39.34
N ASN A 178 24.86 25.50 -38.95
CA ASN A 178 23.65 26.01 -39.60
C ASN A 178 22.85 25.13 -40.59
N HIS A 179 21.56 24.94 -40.29
CA HIS A 179 20.50 25.05 -41.30
C HIS A 179 19.19 25.54 -40.67
N THR A 180 18.62 26.58 -41.27
CA THR A 180 17.27 27.08 -41.02
C THR A 180 16.24 26.06 -41.53
N ASP A 181 15.21 25.74 -40.75
CA ASP A 181 13.89 25.46 -41.31
C ASP A 181 12.77 25.68 -40.26
N ARG A 182 11.73 26.40 -40.68
CA ARG A 182 10.49 26.62 -39.93
C ARG A 182 9.54 25.49 -40.30
N GLY A 183 9.31 24.54 -39.40
CA GLY A 183 8.39 23.43 -39.65
C GLY A 183 7.67 22.93 -38.38
N ASN A 184 6.39 23.27 -38.27
CA ASN A 184 5.29 22.55 -37.61
C ASN A 184 5.62 21.69 -36.37
N ASN A 185 5.40 22.24 -35.17
CA ASN A 185 5.31 21.46 -33.94
C ASN A 185 3.85 21.06 -33.66
N GLU A 186 3.45 19.85 -34.08
CA GLU A 186 2.31 19.18 -33.44
C GLU A 186 2.67 18.82 -31.98
N PRO A 187 1.78 19.03 -31.00
CA PRO A 187 2.04 18.63 -29.63
C PRO A 187 2.02 17.11 -29.52
N SER A 188 3.21 16.49 -29.46
CA SER A 188 3.33 15.07 -29.18
C SER A 188 2.68 14.73 -27.83
N ILE A 189 1.64 13.88 -27.88
CA ILE A 189 0.97 13.37 -26.69
C ILE A 189 1.97 12.52 -25.90
N ARG A 190 2.55 13.07 -24.82
CA ARG A 190 3.34 12.32 -23.84
C ARG A 190 2.47 11.27 -23.16
N LYS A 191 2.37 10.07 -23.74
CA LYS A 191 1.87 8.90 -23.02
C LYS A 191 2.91 8.53 -21.97
N SER A 192 2.55 8.58 -20.69
CA SER A 192 3.43 8.07 -19.63
C SER A 192 3.63 6.57 -19.84
N SER A 193 4.83 6.15 -20.25
CA SER A 193 5.20 4.74 -20.23
C SER A 193 5.41 4.34 -18.77
N ARG A 194 4.39 3.69 -18.19
CA ARG A 194 4.48 3.17 -16.83
C ARG A 194 5.45 2.00 -16.84
N ASN A 195 6.68 2.22 -16.39
CA ASN A 195 7.70 1.18 -16.39
C ASN A 195 7.39 0.17 -15.28
N THR A 196 6.85 -1.00 -15.64
CA THR A 196 6.50 -2.06 -14.68
C THR A 196 7.73 -2.93 -14.42
N LYS A 197 8.41 -2.70 -13.30
CA LYS A 197 9.49 -3.58 -12.84
C LYS A 197 8.91 -4.96 -12.48
N ARG A 198 9.38 -6.02 -13.15
CA ARG A 198 8.97 -7.39 -12.86
C ARG A 198 9.60 -7.88 -11.54
N PRO A 199 8.87 -8.63 -10.71
CA PRO A 199 9.39 -9.15 -9.44
C PRO A 199 10.48 -10.20 -9.68
N GLU A 200 11.63 -10.05 -9.01
CA GLU A 200 12.83 -10.92 -9.10
C GLU A 200 12.59 -12.38 -8.69
N ARG A 201 11.42 -12.71 -8.12
CA ARG A 201 11.11 -14.04 -7.59
C ARG A 201 11.03 -15.13 -8.65
N TYR A 202 10.77 -14.74 -9.90
CA TYR A 202 10.78 -15.64 -11.03
C TYR A 202 12.09 -15.36 -11.76
N GLY A 203 13.08 -16.24 -11.63
CA GLY A 203 14.35 -16.12 -12.35
C GLY A 203 14.17 -15.89 -13.85
N GLN A 204 15.25 -15.52 -14.54
CA GLN A 204 15.23 -15.21 -15.97
C GLN A 204 14.61 -16.37 -16.76
N PRO A 205 13.48 -16.17 -17.47
CA PRO A 205 12.96 -17.20 -18.36
C PRO A 205 13.96 -17.39 -19.51
N LEU A 206 14.35 -18.64 -19.75
CA LEU A 206 15.19 -19.03 -20.89
C LEU A 206 14.66 -18.36 -22.17
N LEU A 207 15.53 -17.57 -22.80
CA LEU A 207 15.27 -16.83 -24.02
C LEU A 207 15.01 -17.84 -25.15
N TRP A 208 13.75 -18.09 -25.53
CA TRP A 208 13.47 -18.76 -26.79
C TRP A 208 13.73 -17.75 -27.91
N GLN A 209 14.95 -17.75 -28.44
CA GLN A 209 15.26 -16.99 -29.64
C GLN A 209 14.42 -17.57 -30.79
N ARG A 210 13.49 -16.78 -31.30
CA ARG A 210 12.79 -17.04 -32.57
C ARG A 210 13.84 -16.92 -33.67
N VAL A 211 14.40 -18.05 -34.09
CA VAL A 211 15.23 -18.13 -35.30
C VAL A 211 14.33 -17.79 -36.48
N LYS A 212 14.51 -16.59 -37.06
CA LYS A 212 13.96 -16.28 -38.38
C LYS A 212 14.76 -17.09 -39.40
N LYS A 213 14.17 -18.13 -39.99
CA LYS A 213 14.69 -18.72 -41.23
C LYS A 213 14.63 -17.65 -42.32
N LYS A 214 15.79 -17.11 -42.71
CA LYS A 214 15.97 -16.47 -44.02
C LYS A 214 16.03 -17.58 -45.06
N GLY A 215 15.35 -17.36 -46.18
CA GLY A 215 15.39 -18.26 -47.33
C GLY A 215 16.79 -18.39 -47.92
N SER A 216 17.01 -19.53 -48.57
CA SER A 216 18.07 -19.76 -49.53
C SER A 216 17.47 -20.51 -50.69
N ASP A 217 17.49 -19.87 -51.86
CA ASP A 217 17.34 -20.46 -53.18
C ASP A 217 18.43 -21.51 -53.47
N VAL A 218 18.34 -22.12 -54.67
CA VAL A 218 19.29 -23.00 -55.38
C VAL A 218 18.94 -24.49 -55.19
N VAL A 219 18.55 -25.30 -56.19
CA VAL A 219 18.63 -25.31 -57.67
C VAL A 219 17.28 -25.72 -58.26
#